data_AF-A0A7Y2E9U4-F1
#
_entry.id   AF-A0A7Y2E9U4-F1
#
_cell.length_a   1.000
_cell.length_b   1.000
_cell.length_c   1.000
_cell.angle_alpha   90.00
_cell.angle_beta   90.00
_cell.angle_gamma   90.00
#
_symmetry.space_group_name_H-M   'P 1'
#
loop_
_entity.id
_entity.type
_entity.pdbx_description
1 polymer ?
#
loop_
_entity_poly.entity_id
_entity_poly.type
_entity_poly.pdbx_seq_one_letter_code
_entity_poly.pdbx_strand_id
1 'polypeptide(L)'
;MDLWVEERFRNIYGLRFRVTEVLYSKQSEFQKVEVVNTAGFGKMLFNDGAVMLSERDEFIYHEMIAHVPLFAHPDPKSVLIIGGGDGGTAREVLRHGSVEHCTMVEIDGAVVEA
;
A
#
# COMPACT_ATOMS: atom_id res chain seq x y z
N MET A 1 -11.57 18.57 -13.91
CA MET A 1 -12.44 17.41 -13.64
C MET A 1 -12.93 17.54 -12.20
N ASP A 2 -14.22 17.36 -11.93
CA ASP A 2 -14.76 17.32 -10.56
C ASP A 2 -14.94 15.86 -10.12
N LEU A 3 -13.82 15.12 -10.13
CA LEU A 3 -13.78 13.71 -9.78
C LEU A 3 -13.34 13.56 -8.33
N TRP A 4 -14.05 12.72 -7.59
CA TRP A 4 -13.74 12.38 -6.21
C TRP A 4 -13.84 10.87 -6.04
N VAL A 5 -12.88 10.29 -5.32
CA VAL A 5 -12.99 8.93 -4.78
C VAL A 5 -13.44 9.03 -3.33
N GLU A 6 -14.24 8.05 -2.90
CA GLU A 6 -14.83 8.00 -1.56
C GLU A 6 -14.60 6.63 -0.95
N GLU A 7 -13.98 6.61 0.22
CA GLU A 7 -13.96 5.44 1.10
C GLU A 7 -15.08 5.58 2.12
N ARG A 8 -15.91 4.54 2.27
CA ARG A 8 -17.09 4.54 3.16
C ARG A 8 -16.93 3.57 4.33
N PHE A 9 -17.19 4.05 5.54
CA PHE A 9 -17.12 3.26 6.76
C PHE A 9 -18.51 2.93 7.28
N ARG A 10 -18.99 1.72 6.98
CA ARG A 10 -20.29 1.16 7.46
C ARG A 10 -21.51 2.07 7.21
N ASN A 11 -21.46 2.91 6.18
CA ASN A 11 -22.45 3.96 5.92
C ASN A 11 -22.66 4.98 7.06
N ILE A 12 -21.70 5.10 7.98
CA ILE A 12 -21.73 6.04 9.12
C ILE A 12 -21.00 7.33 8.76
N TYR A 13 -19.83 7.21 8.13
CA TYR A 13 -19.04 8.34 7.64
C TYR A 13 -18.22 7.90 6.42
N GLY A 14 -17.64 8.87 5.70
CA GLY A 14 -16.76 8.61 4.57
C GLY A 14 -15.66 9.66 4.44
N LEU A 15 -14.59 9.28 3.77
CA LEU A 15 -13.47 10.14 3.41
C LEU A 15 -13.50 10.36 1.90
N ARG A 16 -13.37 11.62 1.47
CA ARG A 16 -13.38 11.97 0.05
C ARG A 16 -12.06 12.62 -0.35
N PHE A 17 -11.48 12.14 -1.44
CA PHE A 17 -10.22 12.63 -1.98
C PHE A 17 -10.44 13.19 -3.38
N ARG A 18 -10.02 14.44 -3.60
CA ARG A 18 -10.17 15.09 -4.90
C ARG A 18 -9.14 14.52 -5.86
N VAL A 19 -9.62 13.89 -6.92
CA VAL A 19 -8.78 13.28 -7.96
C VAL A 19 -8.40 14.34 -8.99
N THR A 20 -7.11 14.40 -9.30
CA THR A 20 -6.58 15.22 -10.40
C THR A 20 -6.41 14.39 -11.66
N GLU A 21 -6.09 13.10 -11.54
CA GLU A 21 -5.84 12.18 -12.65
C GLU A 21 -6.01 10.73 -12.20
N VAL A 22 -6.57 9.88 -13.07
CA VAL A 22 -6.60 8.42 -12.87
C VAL A 22 -5.41 7.82 -13.60
N LEU A 23 -4.51 7.16 -12.87
CA LEU A 23 -3.27 6.60 -13.41
C LEU A 23 -3.43 5.12 -13.79
N TYR A 24 -4.22 4.38 -13.01
CA TYR A 24 -4.44 2.96 -13.19
C TYR A 24 -5.83 2.57 -12.67
N SER A 25 -6.51 1.65 -13.35
CA SER A 25 -7.77 1.05 -12.90
C SER A 25 -7.94 -0.31 -13.55
N LYS A 26 -7.89 -1.39 -12.77
CA LYS A 26 -8.06 -2.76 -13.24
C LYS A 26 -8.94 -3.56 -12.28
N GLN A 27 -9.90 -4.30 -12.83
CA GLN A 27 -10.60 -5.35 -12.09
C GLN A 27 -9.80 -6.66 -12.24
N SER A 28 -9.28 -7.19 -11.14
CA SER A 28 -8.68 -8.52 -11.08
C SER A 28 -9.73 -9.58 -10.71
N GLU A 29 -9.31 -10.84 -10.64
CA GLU A 29 -10.14 -11.93 -10.10
C GLU A 29 -10.44 -11.76 -8.60
N PHE A 30 -9.69 -10.89 -7.90
CA PHE A 30 -9.79 -10.71 -6.45
C PHE A 30 -10.47 -9.40 -6.07
N GLN A 31 -10.10 -8.28 -6.72
CA GLN A 31 -10.53 -6.94 -6.33
C GLN A 31 -10.37 -5.92 -7.47
N LYS A 32 -10.97 -4.74 -7.30
CA LYS A 32 -10.70 -3.58 -8.15
C LYS A 32 -9.49 -2.82 -7.61
N VAL A 33 -8.42 -2.73 -8.39
CA VAL A 33 -7.19 -2.01 -8.07
C VAL A 33 -7.15 -0.69 -8.83
N GLU A 34 -7.02 0.42 -8.11
CA GLU A 34 -7.00 1.77 -8.69
C GLU A 34 -5.84 2.59 -8.12
N VAL A 35 -5.13 3.28 -9.01
CA VAL A 35 -4.12 4.28 -8.63
C VAL A 35 -4.53 5.62 -9.20
N VAL A 36 -4.64 6.63 -8.34
CA VAL A 36 -5.06 7.98 -8.73
C VAL A 36 -4.11 9.02 -8.17
N ASN A 37 -3.86 10.09 -8.91
CA ASN A 37 -3.28 11.30 -8.35
C ASN A 37 -4.38 12.10 -7.63
N THR A 38 -4.10 12.51 -6.41
CA THR A 38 -4.98 13.35 -5.61
C THR A 38 -4.35 14.71 -5.32
N ALA A 39 -5.19 15.73 -5.11
CA ALA A 39 -4.72 17.08 -4.82
C ALA A 39 -3.98 17.21 -3.47
N GLY A 40 -4.34 16.36 -2.48
CA GLY A 40 -3.87 16.47 -1.10
C GLY A 40 -2.81 15.45 -0.69
N PHE A 41 -2.84 14.25 -1.28
CA PHE A 41 -2.05 13.09 -0.80
C PHE A 41 -1.11 12.51 -1.87
N GLY A 42 -0.98 13.16 -3.03
CA GLY A 42 -0.19 12.63 -4.14
C GLY A 42 -0.85 11.40 -4.75
N LYS A 43 -0.06 10.45 -5.21
CA LYS A 43 -0.57 9.15 -5.69
C LYS A 43 -1.19 8.37 -4.54
N MET A 44 -2.36 7.81 -4.76
CA MET A 44 -3.06 6.96 -3.80
C MET A 44 -3.48 5.66 -4.48
N LEU A 45 -3.25 4.55 -3.76
CA LEU A 45 -3.69 3.21 -4.15
C LEU A 45 -5.00 2.89 -3.42
N PHE A 46 -5.96 2.36 -4.15
CA PHE A 46 -7.23 1.90 -3.64
C PHE A 46 -7.51 0.47 -4.08
N ASN A 47 -8.06 -0.32 -3.17
CA ASN A 47 -8.55 -1.66 -3.45
C ASN A 47 -10.03 -1.73 -3.05
N ASP A 48 -10.91 -2.04 -4.00
CA ASP A 48 -12.38 -2.01 -3.84
C ASP A 48 -12.90 -0.69 -3.21
N GLY A 49 -12.21 0.42 -3.50
CA GLY A 49 -12.52 1.75 -2.96
C GLY A 49 -12.04 2.01 -1.53
N ALA A 50 -11.40 1.05 -0.88
CA ALA A 50 -10.69 1.26 0.39
C ALA A 50 -9.31 1.88 0.15
N VAL A 51 -8.89 2.80 1.01
CA VAL A 51 -7.57 3.41 0.92
C VAL A 51 -6.53 2.38 1.38
N MET A 52 -5.56 2.10 0.53
CA MET A 52 -4.43 1.23 0.91
C MET A 52 -3.25 2.05 1.41
N LEU A 53 -2.84 3.07 0.65
CA LEU A 53 -1.75 3.96 1.00
C LEU A 53 -1.78 5.26 0.18
N SER A 54 -1.04 6.26 0.63
CA SER A 54 -0.73 7.46 -0.15
C SER A 54 0.77 7.74 -0.22
N GLU A 55 1.21 8.32 -1.33
CA GLU A 55 2.60 8.73 -1.56
C GLU A 55 3.15 9.62 -0.45
N ARG A 56 2.30 10.45 0.18
CA ARG A 56 2.77 11.44 1.16
C ARG A 56 2.94 10.89 2.57
N ASP A 57 2.30 9.79 2.92
CA ASP A 57 2.27 9.28 4.30
C ASP A 57 2.47 7.77 4.45
N GLU A 58 2.62 7.03 3.35
CA GLU A 58 2.88 5.57 3.38
C GLU A 58 4.08 5.20 4.24
N PHE A 59 5.09 6.08 4.33
CA PHE A 59 6.28 5.85 5.15
C PHE A 59 5.91 5.64 6.63
N ILE A 60 4.87 6.29 7.14
CA ILE A 60 4.42 6.14 8.54
C ILE A 60 3.96 4.70 8.77
N TYR A 61 3.17 4.17 7.85
CA TYR A 61 2.67 2.79 7.91
C TYR A 61 3.81 1.78 7.72
N HIS A 62 4.64 1.98 6.69
CA HIS A 62 5.67 1.02 6.30
C HIS A 62 6.85 0.96 7.28
N GLU A 63 7.30 2.09 7.82
CA GLU A 63 8.32 2.10 8.86
C GLU A 63 7.81 1.37 10.12
N MET A 64 6.56 1.62 10.52
CA MET A 64 6.00 0.99 11.72
C MET A 64 5.83 -0.52 11.59
N ILE A 65 5.32 -0.99 10.45
CA ILE A 65 5.11 -2.44 10.24
C ILE A 65 6.42 -3.21 10.05
N ALA A 66 7.45 -2.60 9.45
CA ALA A 66 8.73 -3.26 9.19
C ALA A 66 9.74 -3.09 10.33
N HIS A 67 9.98 -1.86 10.79
CA HIS A 67 11.11 -1.58 11.69
C HIS A 67 10.86 -2.05 13.12
N VAL A 68 9.64 -1.94 13.63
CA VAL A 68 9.31 -2.38 15.00
C VAL A 68 9.67 -3.85 15.24
N PRO A 69 9.23 -4.82 14.41
CA PRO A 69 9.61 -6.22 14.61
C PRO A 69 11.10 -6.49 14.32
N LEU A 70 11.70 -5.83 13.32
CA LEU A 70 13.10 -6.06 12.96
C LEU A 70 14.09 -5.53 14.00
N PHE A 71 13.79 -4.39 14.64
CA PHE A 71 14.61 -3.90 15.76
C PHE A 71 14.43 -4.70 17.05
N ALA A 72 13.29 -5.36 17.23
CA ALA A 72 13.04 -6.21 18.39
C ALA A 72 13.73 -7.59 18.26
N HIS A 73 13.97 -8.06 17.05
CA HIS A 73 14.65 -9.33 16.79
C HIS A 73 16.18 -9.16 16.87
N PRO A 74 16.92 -10.04 17.56
CA PRO A 74 18.35 -9.86 17.78
C PRO A 74 19.20 -9.98 16.50
N ASP A 75 18.77 -10.79 15.53
CA ASP A 75 19.47 -11.00 14.26
C ASP A 75 18.50 -11.47 13.16
N PRO A 76 17.65 -10.58 12.60
CA PRO A 76 16.67 -10.98 11.59
C PRO A 76 17.34 -11.18 10.23
N LYS A 77 17.26 -12.41 9.71
CA LYS A 77 17.89 -12.82 8.44
C LYS A 77 16.92 -13.15 7.31
N SER A 78 15.80 -13.80 7.65
CA SER A 78 14.81 -14.24 6.68
C SER A 78 13.45 -13.69 7.06
N VAL A 79 12.82 -12.94 6.14
CA VAL A 79 11.55 -12.26 6.36
C VAL A 79 10.52 -12.74 5.34
N LEU A 80 9.31 -13.04 5.83
CA LEU A 80 8.15 -13.35 5.02
C LEU A 80 7.13 -12.21 5.15
N ILE A 81 6.76 -11.61 4.03
CA ILE A 81 5.68 -10.62 3.91
C ILE A 81 4.49 -11.33 3.25
N ILE A 82 3.34 -11.28 3.92
CA ILE A 82 2.07 -11.77 3.37
C ILE A 82 1.27 -10.57 2.89
N GLY A 83 0.94 -10.53 1.60
CA GLY A 83 0.45 -9.34 0.92
C GLY A 83 1.59 -8.36 0.64
N GLY A 84 1.34 -7.06 0.85
CA GLY A 84 2.33 -5.99 0.67
C GLY A 84 2.67 -5.72 -0.80
N GLY A 85 1.75 -6.03 -1.72
CA GLY A 85 1.95 -5.93 -3.17
C GLY A 85 2.38 -4.55 -3.68
N ASP A 86 2.18 -3.48 -2.91
CA ASP A 86 2.69 -2.14 -3.20
C ASP A 86 4.22 -2.00 -3.04
N GLY A 87 4.85 -2.96 -2.36
CA GLY A 87 6.30 -3.04 -2.18
C GLY A 87 6.88 -2.15 -1.08
N GLY A 88 6.10 -1.29 -0.43
CA GLY A 88 6.58 -0.40 0.63
C GLY A 88 7.12 -1.14 1.85
N THR A 89 6.45 -2.23 2.26
CA THR A 89 6.95 -3.09 3.35
C THR A 89 8.29 -3.73 2.98
N ALA A 90 8.41 -4.28 1.76
CA ALA A 90 9.64 -4.91 1.30
C ALA A 90 10.80 -3.90 1.21
N ARG A 91 10.51 -2.68 0.74
CA ARG A 91 11.48 -1.56 0.73
C ARG A 91 12.07 -1.32 2.13
N GLU A 92 11.22 -1.23 3.14
CA GLU A 92 11.67 -0.96 4.52
C GLU A 92 12.37 -2.15 5.17
N VAL A 93 11.92 -3.38 4.90
CA VAL A 93 12.61 -4.61 5.34
C VAL A 93 14.03 -4.66 4.79
N LEU A 94 14.21 -4.38 3.50
CA LEU A 94 15.50 -4.46 2.80
C LEU A 94 16.50 -3.36 3.21
N ARG A 95 16.10 -2.38 4.03
CA ARG A 95 17.04 -1.42 4.66
C ARG A 95 17.85 -2.05 5.79
N HIS A 96 17.39 -3.16 6.36
CA HIS A 96 18.09 -3.84 7.46
C HIS A 96 19.17 -4.75 6.90
N GLY A 97 20.44 -4.34 7.05
CA GLY A 97 21.58 -5.06 6.47
C GLY A 97 21.82 -6.49 6.98
N SER A 98 21.14 -6.90 8.06
CA SER A 98 21.15 -8.30 8.55
C SER A 98 20.23 -9.21 7.74
N VAL A 99 19.26 -8.66 7.01
CA VAL A 99 18.29 -9.42 6.22
C VAL A 99 18.99 -9.95 4.96
N GLU A 100 19.06 -11.28 4.87
CA GLU A 100 19.64 -12.02 3.74
C GLU A 100 18.56 -12.41 2.71
N HIS A 101 17.32 -12.66 3.17
CA HIS A 101 16.20 -13.07 2.33
C HIS A 101 14.90 -12.35 2.72
N CYS A 102 14.19 -11.80 1.73
CA CYS A 102 12.86 -11.22 1.90
C CYS A 102 11.92 -11.82 0.85
N THR A 103 10.96 -12.63 1.29
CA THR A 103 9.95 -13.23 0.43
C THR A 103 8.63 -12.48 0.60
N MET A 104 8.11 -11.92 -0.48
CA MET A 104 6.77 -11.33 -0.52
C MET A 104 5.82 -12.28 -1.25
N VAL A 105 4.70 -12.61 -0.60
CA VAL A 105 3.68 -13.49 -1.17
C VAL A 105 2.39 -12.68 -1.31
N GLU A 106 2.18 -12.16 -2.51
CA GLU A 106 0.97 -11.44 -2.91
C GLU A 106 0.09 -12.37 -3.76
N ILE A 107 -1.20 -12.43 -3.45
CA ILE A 107 -2.16 -13.28 -4.16
C ILE A 107 -2.61 -12.62 -5.46
N ASP A 108 -2.68 -11.29 -5.47
CA ASP A 108 -3.18 -10.52 -6.60
C ASP A 108 -2.05 -9.82 -7.37
N GLY A 109 -1.63 -10.44 -8.48
CA GLY A 109 -0.61 -9.86 -9.37
C GLY A 109 -0.98 -8.48 -9.92
N ALA A 110 -2.27 -8.12 -9.98
CA ALA A 110 -2.68 -6.79 -10.43
C ALA A 110 -2.24 -5.68 -9.45
N VAL A 111 -2.09 -5.99 -8.16
CA VAL A 111 -1.59 -5.03 -7.16
C VAL A 111 -0.11 -4.73 -7.39
N VAL A 112 0.68 -5.75 -7.74
CA VAL A 112 2.12 -5.61 -8.00
C VAL A 112 2.41 -4.92 -9.35
N GLU A 113 1.54 -5.12 -10.33
CA GLU A 113 1.67 -4.52 -11.67
C GLU A 113 1.27 -3.04 -11.75
N ALA A 114 0.47 -2.54 -10.80
CA ALA A 114 -0.10 -1.20 -10.80
C ALA A 114 0.92 -0.11 -10.49
#